data_AF-A0A954FGJ5-F1
#
_entry.id   AF-A0A954FGJ5-F1
#
_cell.length_a   1.000
_cell.length_b   1.000
_cell.length_c   1.000
_cell.angle_alpha   90.00
_cell.angle_beta   90.00
_cell.angle_gamma   90.00
#
_symmetry.space_group_name_H-M   'P 1'
#
loop_
_entity.id
_entity.type
_entity.pdbx_description
1 polymer ?
#
loop_
_entity_poly.entity_id
_entity_poly.type
_entity_poly.pdbx_seq_one_letter_code
_entity_poly.pdbx_strand_id
1 'polypeptide(L)'
;MEDTSKNLTEYSYQYIKQQMEQNVLAPGSRLVNRKLAAELGVSAIPVREAICRLASEGFVEHIQGSGAFVREIGREDLDELYVLRDLLESFAAGEAALYITPQQLDDLQFIIDEMREITALMNE
;
A
#
# COMPACT_ATOMS: atom_id res chain seq x y z
N MET A 1 23.00 -18.17 -8.29
CA MET A 1 22.90 -16.86 -8.99
C MET A 1 21.48 -16.32 -8.93
N GLU A 2 20.45 -17.13 -9.16
CA GLU A 2 19.04 -16.69 -9.11
C GLU A 2 18.56 -16.22 -7.72
N ASP A 3 19.02 -16.89 -6.65
CA ASP A 3 18.64 -16.59 -5.26
C ASP A 3 19.16 -15.22 -4.78
N THR A 4 20.39 -14.87 -5.18
CA THR A 4 20.99 -13.56 -4.89
C THR A 4 20.27 -12.43 -5.63
N SER A 5 19.83 -12.67 -6.87
CA SER A 5 19.08 -11.68 -7.65
C SER A 5 17.70 -11.41 -7.02
N LYS A 6 16.97 -12.47 -6.64
CA LYS A 6 15.69 -12.33 -5.94
C LYS A 6 15.84 -11.56 -4.64
N ASN A 7 16.91 -11.83 -3.89
CA ASN A 7 17.20 -11.10 -2.65
C ASN A 7 17.44 -9.60 -2.89
N LEU A 8 18.20 -9.23 -3.93
CA LEU A 8 18.44 -7.82 -4.28
C LEU A 8 17.19 -7.10 -4.80
N THR A 9 16.31 -7.79 -5.53
CA THR A 9 15.01 -7.25 -5.96
C THR A 9 14.11 -7.00 -4.75
N GLU A 10 14.02 -7.95 -3.81
CA GLU A 10 13.27 -7.77 -2.56
C GLU A 10 13.84 -6.64 -1.71
N TYR A 11 15.16 -6.58 -1.54
CA TYR A 11 15.83 -5.50 -0.83
C TYR A 11 15.54 -4.12 -1.46
N SER A 12 15.62 -4.03 -2.79
CA SER A 12 15.30 -2.79 -3.52
C SER A 12 13.83 -2.40 -3.36
N TYR A 13 12.92 -3.37 -3.39
CA TYR A 13 11.49 -3.16 -3.15
C TYR A 13 11.24 -2.58 -1.76
N GLN A 14 11.76 -3.22 -0.71
CA GLN A 14 11.56 -2.78 0.67
C GLN A 14 12.13 -1.39 0.89
N TYR A 15 13.32 -1.10 0.34
CA TYR A 15 13.91 0.22 0.43
C TYR A 15 13.04 1.30 -0.22
N ILE A 16 12.63 1.12 -1.47
CA ILE A 16 11.81 2.13 -2.18
C ILE A 16 10.46 2.32 -1.45
N LYS A 17 9.85 1.23 -0.99
CA LYS A 17 8.60 1.27 -0.21
C LYS A 17 8.76 2.06 1.09
N GLN A 18 9.81 1.78 1.86
CA GLN A 18 10.12 2.51 3.08
C GLN A 18 10.36 4.01 2.82
N GLN A 19 11.03 4.37 1.72
CA GLN A 19 11.22 5.77 1.36
C GLN A 19 9.90 6.48 1.00
N MET A 20 8.93 5.77 0.42
CA MET A 20 7.57 6.31 0.20
C MET A 20 6.81 6.47 1.52
N GLU A 21 6.85 5.46 2.39
CA GLU A 21 6.21 5.50 3.73
C GLU A 21 6.75 6.65 4.60
N GLN A 22 8.04 6.96 4.47
CA GLN A 22 8.69 8.07 5.17
C GLN A 22 8.50 9.44 4.47
N ASN A 23 7.75 9.50 3.37
CA ASN A 23 7.57 10.69 2.53
C ASN A 23 8.88 11.26 1.94
N VAL A 24 9.99 10.51 1.94
CA VAL A 24 11.22 10.90 1.22
C VAL A 24 11.00 10.84 -0.29
N LEU A 25 10.29 9.79 -0.74
CA LEU A 25 9.71 9.70 -2.07
C LEU A 25 8.23 10.06 -1.96
N ALA A 26 7.94 11.36 -1.95
CA ALA A 26 6.58 11.88 -1.87
C ALA A 26 5.74 11.45 -3.09
N PRO A 27 4.39 11.43 -2.97
CA PRO A 27 3.50 11.28 -4.12
C PRO A 27 3.90 12.22 -5.29
N GLY A 28 3.85 11.71 -6.52
CA GLY A 28 4.30 12.42 -7.72
C GLY A 28 5.82 12.41 -7.95
N SER A 29 6.62 11.87 -7.02
CA SER A 29 8.07 11.81 -7.18
C SER A 29 8.47 10.85 -8.31
N ARG A 30 9.37 11.32 -9.18
CA ARG A 30 9.92 10.48 -10.26
C ARG A 30 10.92 9.46 -9.71
N LEU A 31 10.72 8.19 -10.04
CA LEU A 31 11.62 7.09 -9.71
C LEU A 31 12.63 6.87 -10.85
N VAL A 32 13.90 7.17 -10.57
CA VAL A 32 14.99 7.05 -11.55
C VAL A 32 15.83 5.82 -11.23
N ASN A 33 15.67 4.75 -12.02
CA ASN A 33 16.37 3.46 -11.86
C ASN A 33 17.86 3.60 -11.52
N ARG A 34 18.60 4.41 -12.29
CA ARG A 34 20.05 4.57 -12.10
C ARG A 34 20.41 5.27 -10.80
N LYS A 35 19.59 6.22 -10.34
CA LYS A 35 19.82 6.95 -9.09
C LYS A 35 19.62 6.03 -7.90
N LEU A 36 18.47 5.35 -7.85
CA LEU A 36 18.14 4.38 -6.81
C LEU A 36 19.14 3.22 -6.77
N ALA A 37 19.59 2.73 -7.93
CA ALA A 37 20.61 1.69 -8.00
C ALA A 37 21.96 2.13 -7.42
N ALA A 38 22.37 3.39 -7.68
CA ALA A 38 23.58 3.95 -7.11
C ALA A 38 23.49 4.15 -5.60
N GLU A 39 22.34 4.59 -5.09
CA GLU A 39 22.07 4.75 -3.65
C GLU A 39 22.11 3.40 -2.90
N LEU A 40 21.57 2.35 -3.52
CA LEU A 40 21.53 0.99 -2.97
C LEU A 40 22.81 0.20 -3.19
N GLY A 41 23.75 0.68 -4.00
CA GLY A 41 24.98 -0.05 -4.35
C GLY A 41 24.72 -1.32 -5.19
N VAL A 42 23.64 -1.34 -5.98
CA VAL A 42 23.22 -2.49 -6.80
C VAL A 42 23.17 -2.13 -8.29
N SER A 43 22.94 -3.12 -9.16
CA SER A 43 22.69 -2.85 -10.58
C SER A 43 21.27 -2.35 -10.83
N ALA A 44 21.00 -1.76 -12.01
CA ALA A 44 19.67 -1.23 -12.33
C ALA A 44 18.58 -2.31 -12.56
N ILE A 45 18.96 -3.57 -12.73
CA ILE A 45 18.03 -4.68 -12.98
C ILE A 45 17.10 -4.93 -11.77
N PRO A 46 17.60 -5.22 -10.55
CA PRO A 46 16.75 -5.46 -9.39
C PRO A 46 15.90 -4.23 -9.01
N VAL A 47 16.42 -3.02 -9.20
CA VAL A 47 15.66 -1.78 -8.98
C VAL A 47 14.49 -1.66 -9.97
N ARG A 48 14.72 -1.95 -11.25
CA ARG A 48 13.66 -1.94 -12.26
C ARG A 48 12.58 -2.97 -11.93
N GLU A 49 12.97 -4.19 -11.53
CA GLU A 49 12.03 -5.23 -11.13
C GLU A 49 11.21 -4.84 -9.90
N ALA A 50 11.86 -4.25 -8.89
CA ALA A 50 11.20 -3.72 -7.71
C ALA A 50 10.16 -2.65 -8.07
N ILE A 51 10.53 -1.70 -8.94
CA ILE A 51 9.60 -0.66 -9.43
C ILE A 51 8.44 -1.27 -10.22
N CYS A 52 8.69 -2.26 -11.07
CA CYS A 52 7.63 -2.96 -11.79
C CYS A 52 6.66 -3.67 -10.84
N ARG A 53 7.17 -4.29 -9.76
CA ARG A 53 6.33 -4.88 -8.72
C ARG A 53 5.51 -3.81 -7.99
N LEU A 54 6.13 -2.71 -7.57
CA LEU A 54 5.42 -1.59 -6.94
C LEU A 54 4.33 -1.01 -7.85
N ALA A 55 4.57 -0.99 -9.17
CA ALA A 55 3.57 -0.56 -10.14
C ALA A 55 2.40 -1.56 -10.25
N SER A 56 2.69 -2.87 -10.23
CA SER A 56 1.64 -3.90 -10.23
C SER A 56 0.78 -3.88 -8.96
N GLU A 57 1.36 -3.42 -7.85
CA GLU A 57 0.67 -3.24 -6.56
C GLU A 57 -0.03 -1.87 -6.45
N GLY A 58 0.14 -0.98 -7.44
CA GLY A 58 -0.52 0.32 -7.50
C GLY A 58 0.15 1.44 -6.69
N PHE A 59 1.34 1.22 -6.14
CA PHE A 59 2.13 2.26 -5.46
C PHE A 59 2.86 3.20 -6.44
N VAL A 60 3.09 2.72 -7.66
CA VAL A 60 3.83 3.42 -8.70
C VAL A 60 3.01 3.42 -9.98
N GLU A 61 3.09 4.48 -10.76
CA GLU A 61 2.53 4.55 -12.10
C GLU A 61 3.60 4.75 -13.16
N HIS A 62 3.38 4.14 -14.33
CA HIS A 62 4.24 4.32 -15.50
C HIS A 62 3.59 5.31 -16.46
N ILE A 63 4.13 6.51 -16.55
CA ILE A 63 3.70 7.53 -17.50
C ILE A 63 4.49 7.34 -18.80
N GLN A 64 3.78 7.11 -19.90
CA GLN A 64 4.38 6.89 -21.22
C GLN A 64 5.31 8.05 -21.59
N GLY A 65 6.55 7.74 -21.98
CA GLY A 65 7.58 8.72 -22.31
C GLY A 65 8.22 9.44 -21.10
N SER A 66 7.61 9.38 -19.92
CA SER A 66 8.05 10.12 -18.72
C SER A 66 8.66 9.22 -17.64
N GLY A 67 8.40 7.91 -17.65
CA GLY A 67 9.02 6.95 -16.74
C GLY A 67 8.10 6.55 -15.58
N ALA A 68 8.69 6.17 -14.44
CA ALA A 68 7.97 5.71 -13.26
C ALA A 68 7.83 6.83 -12.22
N PHE A 69 6.67 6.93 -11.59
CA PHE A 69 6.36 7.95 -10.57
C PHE A 69 5.66 7.29 -9.38
N VAL A 70 5.90 7.79 -8.17
CA VAL A 70 5.08 7.43 -7.00
C VAL A 70 3.66 7.88 -7.28
N ARG A 71 2.71 6.95 -7.23
CA ARG A 71 1.31 7.25 -7.55
C ARG A 71 0.75 8.27 -6.56
N GLU A 72 0.07 9.28 -7.08
CA GLU A 72 -0.75 10.18 -6.26
C GLU A 72 -2.14 9.56 -6.08
N ILE A 73 -2.62 9.48 -4.84
CA ILE A 73 -4.00 9.10 -4.55
C ILE A 73 -4.81 10.40 -4.50
N GLY A 74 -5.64 10.59 -5.51
CA GLY A 74 -6.57 11.71 -5.59
C GLY A 74 -7.85 11.45 -4.82
N ARG A 75 -8.69 12.48 -4.75
CA ARG A 75 -10.01 12.37 -4.14
C ARG A 75 -10.92 11.40 -4.90
N GLU A 76 -10.83 11.37 -6.22
CA GLU A 76 -11.60 10.47 -7.07
C GLU A 76 -11.24 8.99 -6.79
N ASP A 77 -9.95 8.67 -6.59
CA ASP A 77 -9.53 7.32 -6.21
C ASP A 77 -10.14 6.89 -4.86
N LEU A 78 -10.26 7.83 -3.91
CA LEU A 78 -10.91 7.56 -2.63
C LEU A 78 -12.40 7.33 -2.80
N ASP A 79 -13.08 8.15 -3.61
CA ASP A 79 -14.51 8.01 -3.86
C ASP A 79 -14.82 6.64 -4.51
N GLU A 80 -14.03 6.22 -5.50
CA GLU A 80 -14.14 4.89 -6.13
C GLU A 80 -13.89 3.76 -5.11
N LEU A 81 -12.89 3.91 -4.25
CA LEU A 81 -12.59 2.95 -3.19
C LEU A 81 -13.77 2.81 -2.21
N TYR A 82 -14.39 3.92 -1.79
CA TYR A 82 -15.54 3.89 -0.89
C TYR A 82 -16.76 3.25 -1.55
N VAL A 83 -17.02 3.50 -2.83
CA VAL A 83 -18.09 2.81 -3.56
C VAL A 83 -17.87 1.29 -3.57
N LEU A 84 -16.64 0.85 -3.82
CA LEU A 84 -16.30 -0.57 -3.79
C LEU A 84 -16.48 -1.17 -2.39
N ARG A 85 -16.00 -0.48 -1.36
CA ARG A 85 -16.12 -0.90 0.04
C ARG A 85 -17.59 -0.98 0.46
N ASP A 86 -18.42 0.01 0.13
CA ASP A 86 -19.83 0.01 0.48
C ASP A 86 -20.55 -1.24 -0.08
N LEU A 87 -20.25 -1.61 -1.33
CA LEU A 87 -20.82 -2.81 -1.96
C LEU A 87 -20.36 -4.11 -1.29
N LEU A 88 -19.05 -4.24 -1.03
CA LEU A 88 -18.47 -5.46 -0.47
C LEU A 88 -18.75 -5.62 1.03
N GLU A 89 -18.56 -4.56 1.80
CA GLU A 89 -18.71 -4.57 3.25
C GLU A 89 -20.18 -4.72 3.64
N SER A 90 -21.12 -4.07 2.94
CA SER A 90 -22.55 -4.25 3.23
C SER A 90 -22.99 -5.69 2.99
N PHE A 91 -22.53 -6.31 1.90
CA PHE A 91 -22.81 -7.71 1.62
C PHE A 91 -22.17 -8.63 2.67
N ALA A 92 -20.88 -8.44 2.96
CA ALA A 92 -20.16 -9.23 3.94
C ALA A 92 -20.77 -9.11 5.35
N ALA A 93 -21.18 -7.92 5.77
CA ALA A 93 -21.85 -7.67 7.04
C ALA A 93 -23.21 -8.37 7.10
N GLY A 94 -23.98 -8.32 6.00
CA GLY A 94 -25.24 -9.05 5.87
C GLY A 94 -25.08 -10.56 6.01
N GLU A 95 -24.11 -11.14 5.29
CA GLU A 95 -23.78 -12.57 5.39
C GLU A 95 -23.29 -12.95 6.79
N ALA A 96 -22.41 -12.15 7.39
CA ALA A 96 -21.89 -12.39 8.73
C ALA A 96 -23.02 -12.40 9.77
N ALA A 97 -23.98 -11.48 9.67
CA ALA A 97 -25.11 -11.38 10.59
C ALA A 97 -25.99 -12.65 10.63
N LEU A 98 -26.02 -13.44 9.54
CA LEU A 98 -26.78 -14.70 9.48
C LEU A 98 -26.14 -15.83 10.30
N TYR A 99 -24.82 -15.80 10.48
CA TYR A 99 -24.05 -16.92 11.03
C TYR A 99 -23.21 -16.56 12.27
N ILE A 100 -23.20 -15.29 12.67
CA ILE A 100 -22.39 -14.81 13.79
C ILE A 100 -22.77 -15.53 15.09
N THR A 101 -21.74 -15.96 15.82
CA THR A 101 -21.91 -16.56 17.15
C THR A 101 -21.93 -15.50 18.24
N PRO A 102 -22.50 -15.78 19.43
CA PRO A 102 -22.46 -14.85 20.55
C PRO A 102 -21.04 -14.39 20.92
N GLN A 103 -20.06 -15.31 20.91
CA GLN A 103 -18.67 -14.96 21.21
C GLN A 103 -18.08 -13.97 20.19
N GLN A 104 -18.32 -14.20 18.89
CA GLN A 104 -17.84 -13.29 17.85
C GLN A 104 -18.52 -11.91 17.93
N LEU A 105 -19.77 -11.86 18.41
CA LEU A 105 -20.47 -10.60 18.64
C LEU A 105 -19.85 -9.84 19.82
N ASP A 106 -19.50 -10.52 20.89
CA ASP A 106 -18.78 -9.93 22.03
C ASP A 106 -17.38 -9.44 21.61
N ASP A 107 -16.65 -10.22 20.81
CA ASP A 107 -15.35 -9.84 20.26
C ASP A 107 -15.45 -8.59 19.36
N LEU A 108 -16.49 -8.52 18.52
CA LEU A 108 -16.75 -7.35 17.67
C LEU A 108 -17.08 -6.11 18.51
N GLN A 109 -17.87 -6.27 19.58
CA GLN A 109 -18.20 -5.18 20.49
C GLN A 109 -16.96 -4.65 21.20
N PHE A 110 -16.06 -5.53 21.63
CA PHE A 110 -14.78 -5.14 22.21
C PHE A 110 -13.94 -4.28 21.25
N ILE A 111 -13.81 -4.69 20.00
CA ILE A 111 -13.07 -3.92 18.97
C ILE A 111 -13.70 -2.54 18.76
N ILE A 112 -15.03 -2.45 18.70
CA ILE A 112 -15.74 -1.17 18.53
C ILE A 112 -15.46 -0.23 19.70
N ASP A 113 -15.42 -0.76 20.92
CA ASP A 113 -15.17 0.05 22.11
C ASP A 113 -13.71 0.55 22.16
N GLU A 114 -12.73 -0.28 21.78
CA GLU A 114 -11.33 0.16 21.60
C GLU A 114 -11.22 1.27 20.53
N MET A 115 -11.91 1.12 19.40
CA MET A 115 -11.92 2.14 18.34
C MET A 115 -12.49 3.47 18.82
N ARG A 116 -13.57 3.43 19.62
CA ARG A 116 -14.20 4.64 20.18
C ARG A 116 -13.29 5.34 21.16
N GLU A 117 -12.59 4.60 22.00
CA GLU A 117 -11.63 5.15 22.96
C GLU A 117 -10.49 5.88 22.25
N ILE A 118 -9.89 5.26 21.23
CA ILE A 118 -8.84 5.90 20.42
C ILE A 118 -9.35 7.17 19.74
N THR A 119 -10.54 7.13 19.16
CA THR A 119 -11.13 8.29 18.47
C THR A 119 -11.43 9.44 19.43
N ALA A 120 -11.85 9.13 20.66
CA ALA A 120 -12.07 10.15 21.69
C ALA A 120 -10.77 10.86 22.07
N LEU A 121 -9.67 10.12 22.23
CA LEU A 121 -8.34 10.66 22.55
C LEU A 121 -7.74 11.54 21.45
N MET A 122 -8.12 11.34 20.18
CA MET A 122 -7.64 12.16 19.05
C MET A 122 -8.38 13.49 18.89
N ASN A 123 -9.54 13.64 19.55
CA ASN A 123 -10.38 14.85 19.48
C ASN A 123 -10.21 15.78 20.70
N GLU A 124 -9.29 15.45 21.63
CA GLU A 124 -8.85 16.30 22.74
C GLU A 124 -7.47 16.93 22.45
#